data_AF-J9QSJ2-F1
#
_entry.id   AF-J9QSJ2-F1
#
_cell.length_a   1.000
_cell.length_b   1.000
_cell.length_c   1.000
_cell.angle_alpha   90.00
_cell.angle_beta   90.00
_cell.angle_gamma   90.00
#
_symmetry.space_group_name_H-M   'P 1'
#
loop_
_entity.id
_entity.type
_entity.pdbx_description
1 polymer ?
#
loop_
_entity_poly.entity_id
_entity_poly.type
_entity_poly.pdbx_seq_one_letter_code
_entity_poly.pdbx_strand_id
1 'polypeptide(L)'
;MIPDGFNNNIYWNIAHCVATQQLLHYYLSGNPFRIDSYWIERYKKGTLPNLDVKDSEVEDLGFLLSETSRVLMKDYDDGLFLDYSPYSTSFGIDIKSIKEAIIFNNLHESLHYGYVLAQKRALMID
;
A
#
# COMPACT_ATOMS: atom_id res chain seq x y z
N MET A 1 9.44 -5.28 15.55
CA MET A 1 9.61 -4.19 16.55
C MET A 1 9.42 -2.83 15.90
N ILE A 2 9.14 -1.77 16.67
CA ILE A 2 9.10 -0.38 16.21
C ILE A 2 10.41 0.28 16.64
N PRO A 3 11.21 0.87 15.73
CA PRO A 3 12.46 1.54 16.12
C PRO A 3 12.19 2.84 16.87
N ASP A 4 13.11 3.24 17.73
CA ASP A 4 13.00 4.49 18.51
C ASP A 4 12.82 5.71 17.60
N GLY A 5 11.88 6.58 17.98
CA GLY A 5 11.52 7.76 17.19
C GLY A 5 10.53 7.50 16.05
N PHE A 6 10.11 6.25 15.82
CA PHE A 6 9.05 5.89 14.87
C PHE A 6 7.78 5.46 15.59
N ASN A 7 6.65 5.60 14.91
CA ASN A 7 5.34 5.12 15.35
C ASN A 7 4.87 3.88 14.57
N ASN A 8 5.66 3.42 13.61
CA ASN A 8 5.40 2.22 12.81
C ASN A 8 6.66 1.38 12.57
N ASN A 9 6.50 0.25 11.88
CA ASN A 9 7.59 -0.68 11.58
C ASN A 9 7.65 -1.03 10.09
N ILE A 10 8.72 -1.71 9.68
CA ILE A 10 8.98 -2.05 8.27
C ILE A 10 7.81 -2.84 7.67
N TYR A 11 7.35 -3.86 8.40
CA TYR A 11 6.24 -4.71 7.98
C TYR A 11 4.96 -3.90 7.73
N TRP A 12 4.58 -3.02 8.67
CA TRP A 12 3.41 -2.16 8.53
C TRP A 12 3.53 -1.21 7.34
N ASN A 13 4.72 -0.63 7.08
CA ASN A 13 4.91 0.23 5.91
C ASN A 13 4.67 -0.52 4.60
N ILE A 14 5.18 -1.75 4.47
CA ILE A 14 4.98 -2.58 3.28
C ILE A 14 3.51 -2.99 3.13
N ALA A 15 2.88 -3.46 4.21
CA ALA A 15 1.47 -3.84 4.20
C ALA A 15 0.54 -2.64 3.92
N HIS A 16 0.91 -1.46 4.40
CA HIS A 16 0.19 -0.21 4.14
C HIS A 16 0.24 0.18 2.66
N CYS A 17 1.36 -0.02 1.96
CA CYS A 17 1.44 0.17 0.51
C CYS A 17 0.46 -0.74 -0.23
N VAL A 18 0.45 -2.03 0.10
CA VAL A 18 -0.48 -3.01 -0.50
C VAL A 18 -1.94 -2.60 -0.26
N ALA A 19 -2.31 -2.24 0.98
CA ALA A 19 -3.65 -1.78 1.31
C ALA A 19 -4.04 -0.48 0.56
N THR A 20 -3.13 0.48 0.50
CA THR A 20 -3.37 1.79 -0.13
C THR A 20 -3.55 1.67 -1.63
N GLN A 21 -2.73 0.84 -2.29
CA GLN A 21 -2.88 0.54 -3.71
C GLN A 21 -4.28 0.00 -4.03
N GLN A 22 -4.80 -0.91 -3.20
CA GLN A 22 -6.14 -1.46 -3.39
C GLN A 22 -7.25 -0.42 -3.20
N LEU A 23 -7.09 0.47 -2.23
CA LEU A 23 -8.02 1.58 -2.01
C LEU A 23 -8.02 2.58 -3.16
N LEU A 24 -6.83 2.96 -3.64
CA LEU A 24 -6.69 3.95 -4.71
C LEU A 24 -7.12 3.40 -6.07
N HIS A 25 -6.67 2.20 -6.44
CA HIS A 25 -6.93 1.69 -7.78
C HIS A 25 -8.27 0.99 -7.90
N TYR A 26 -8.68 0.19 -6.91
CA TYR A 26 -9.88 -0.64 -7.01
C TYR A 26 -11.10 0.02 -6.35
N TYR A 27 -11.01 0.41 -5.08
CA TYR A 27 -12.17 0.99 -4.39
C TYR A 27 -12.63 2.30 -5.02
N LEU A 28 -11.72 3.24 -5.30
CA LEU A 28 -12.10 4.52 -5.91
C LEU A 28 -12.56 4.38 -7.37
N SER A 29 -12.21 3.30 -8.06
CA SER A 29 -12.75 3.01 -9.40
C SER A 29 -14.05 2.19 -9.37
N GLY A 30 -14.60 1.91 -8.19
CA GLY A 30 -15.82 1.10 -8.04
C GLY A 30 -15.61 -0.41 -8.25
N ASN A 31 -14.37 -0.88 -8.29
CA ASN A 31 -14.03 -2.27 -8.51
C ASN A 31 -13.77 -3.03 -7.19
N PRO A 32 -14.03 -4.36 -7.16
CA PRO A 32 -13.66 -5.20 -6.01
C PRO A 32 -12.15 -5.26 -5.81
N PHE A 33 -11.73 -5.41 -4.54
CA PHE A 33 -10.34 -5.67 -4.19
C PHE A 33 -9.83 -6.97 -4.81
N ARG A 34 -8.51 -7.04 -5.03
CA ARG A 34 -7.78 -8.22 -5.51
C ARG A 34 -7.12 -9.02 -4.40
N ILE A 35 -7.31 -8.58 -3.16
CA ILE A 35 -6.79 -9.21 -1.97
C ILE A 35 -7.91 -9.33 -0.93
N ASP A 36 -7.70 -10.17 0.08
CA ASP A 36 -8.62 -10.27 1.22
C ASP A 36 -8.72 -8.91 1.94
N SER A 37 -9.94 -8.51 2.30
CA SER A 37 -10.19 -7.24 2.99
C SER A 37 -9.49 -7.14 4.36
N TYR A 38 -9.09 -8.28 4.94
CA TYR A 38 -8.20 -8.37 6.09
C TYR A 38 -7.00 -7.42 5.99
N TRP A 39 -6.31 -7.42 4.85
CA TRP A 39 -5.11 -6.61 4.65
C TRP A 39 -5.43 -5.11 4.64
N ILE A 40 -6.57 -4.73 4.07
CA ILE A 40 -6.99 -3.33 4.02
C ILE A 40 -7.42 -2.85 5.40
N GLU A 41 -8.26 -3.63 6.09
CA GLU A 41 -8.76 -3.25 7.42
C GLU A 41 -7.64 -3.16 8.46
N ARG A 42 -6.60 -3.99 8.34
CA ARG A 42 -5.49 -4.02 9.29
C ARG A 42 -4.37 -3.01 8.98
N TYR A 43 -4.23 -2.56 7.73
CA TYR A 43 -3.11 -1.71 7.32
C TYR A 43 -3.49 -0.41 6.60
N LYS A 44 -4.78 -0.04 6.50
CA LYS A 44 -5.18 1.29 6.00
C LYS A 44 -4.70 2.42 6.91
N LYS A 45 -4.69 3.65 6.37
CA LYS A 45 -4.33 4.86 7.11
C LYS A 45 -5.12 4.97 8.43
N GLY A 46 -4.42 5.25 9.53
CA GLY A 46 -4.98 5.38 10.87
C GLY A 46 -4.93 4.10 11.73
N THR A 47 -4.50 2.98 11.15
CA THR A 47 -4.23 1.74 11.90
C THR A 47 -2.86 1.79 12.59
N LEU A 48 -2.64 0.88 13.54
CA LEU A 48 -1.38 0.72 14.26
C LEU A 48 -0.67 -0.57 13.82
N PRO A 49 0.67 -0.65 13.94
CA PRO A 49 1.42 -1.85 13.61
C PRO A 49 1.02 -3.06 14.45
N ASN A 50 0.87 -4.20 13.80
CA ASN A 50 0.86 -5.48 14.49
C ASN A 50 2.30 -5.86 14.86
N LEU A 51 2.53 -6.24 16.12
CA LEU A 51 3.82 -6.75 16.60
C LEU A 51 3.87 -8.28 16.66
N ASP A 52 2.71 -8.93 16.61
CA ASP A 52 2.58 -10.38 16.58
C ASP A 52 2.31 -10.82 15.13
N VAL A 53 3.38 -10.83 14.33
CA VAL A 53 3.37 -11.22 12.91
C VAL A 53 4.09 -12.55 12.79
N LYS A 54 3.43 -13.52 12.13
CA LYS A 54 4.01 -14.84 11.86
C LYS A 54 4.81 -14.83 10.58
N ASP A 55 5.80 -15.72 10.46
CA ASP A 55 6.61 -15.87 9.25
C ASP A 55 5.75 -16.12 7.99
N SER A 56 4.66 -16.89 8.13
CA SER A 56 3.71 -17.10 7.03
C SER A 56 3.04 -15.81 6.55
N GLU A 57 2.73 -14.87 7.45
CA GLU A 57 2.17 -13.58 7.05
C GLU A 57 3.22 -12.69 6.36
N VAL A 58 4.51 -12.86 6.67
CA VAL A 58 5.60 -12.18 5.96
C VAL A 58 5.72 -12.71 4.53
N GLU A 59 5.63 -14.03 4.35
CA GLU A 59 5.61 -14.66 3.02
C GLU A 59 4.39 -14.21 2.20
N ASP A 60 3.19 -14.24 2.81
CA ASP A 60 1.96 -13.76 2.17
C ASP A 60 2.09 -12.30 1.74
N LEU A 61 2.60 -11.42 2.61
CA LEU A 61 2.78 -10.02 2.28
C LEU A 61 3.78 -9.81 1.13
N GLY A 62 4.88 -10.57 1.12
CA GLY A 62 5.86 -10.53 0.03
C GLY A 62 5.27 -10.93 -1.31
N PHE A 63 4.43 -11.98 -1.32
CA PHE A 63 3.67 -12.38 -2.50
C PHE A 63 2.70 -11.29 -2.94
N LEU A 64 1.88 -10.76 -2.03
CA LEU A 64 0.88 -9.73 -2.33
C LEU A 64 1.51 -8.45 -2.89
N LEU A 65 2.65 -8.01 -2.34
CA LEU A 65 3.36 -6.83 -2.81
C LEU A 65 3.73 -6.94 -4.30
N SER A 66 4.25 -8.10 -4.72
CA SER A 66 4.66 -8.31 -6.11
C SER A 66 3.47 -8.60 -7.02
N GLU A 67 2.55 -9.45 -6.56
CA GLU A 67 1.44 -9.96 -7.35
C GLU A 67 0.39 -8.88 -7.65
N THR A 68 0.08 -8.00 -6.69
CA THR A 68 -0.90 -6.93 -6.90
C THR A 68 -0.46 -5.95 -7.99
N SER A 69 0.83 -5.68 -8.13
CA SER A 69 1.38 -4.89 -9.25
C SER A 69 1.16 -5.58 -10.60
N ARG A 70 1.40 -6.89 -10.67
CA ARG A 70 1.17 -7.69 -11.88
C ARG A 70 -0.31 -7.72 -12.27
N VAL A 71 -1.20 -7.90 -11.30
CA VAL A 71 -2.65 -7.90 -11.51
C VAL A 71 -3.14 -6.53 -11.96
N LEU A 72 -2.65 -5.44 -11.35
CA LEU A 72 -2.97 -4.07 -11.74
C LEU A 72 -2.64 -3.81 -13.21
N MET A 73 -1.46 -4.21 -13.67
CA MET A 73 -1.04 -4.04 -15.07
C MET A 73 -2.01 -4.76 -16.03
N LYS A 74 -2.34 -6.02 -15.73
CA LYS A 74 -3.30 -6.78 -16.54
C LYS A 74 -4.68 -6.13 -16.56
N ASP A 75 -5.22 -5.78 -15.39
CA ASP A 75 -6.54 -5.17 -15.27
C ASP A 75 -6.61 -3.80 -15.98
N TYR A 76 -5.51 -3.06 -15.96
CA TYR A 76 -5.38 -1.79 -16.67
C TYR A 76 -5.39 -1.98 -18.19
N ASP A 77 -4.61 -2.94 -18.70
CA ASP A 77 -4.54 -3.27 -20.13
C ASP A 77 -5.88 -3.82 -20.66
N ASP A 78 -6.62 -4.55 -19.82
CA ASP A 78 -7.95 -5.07 -20.12
C ASP A 78 -9.05 -3.98 -20.07
N GLY A 79 -8.71 -2.74 -19.71
CA GLY A 79 -9.64 -1.61 -19.69
C GLY A 79 -10.64 -1.65 -18.53
N LEU A 80 -10.30 -2.30 -17.41
CA LEU A 80 -11.19 -2.46 -16.24
C LEU A 80 -11.62 -1.11 -15.63
N PHE A 81 -10.72 -0.14 -15.61
CA PHE A 81 -10.88 1.12 -14.86
C PHE A 81 -11.59 2.19 -15.69
N LEU A 82 -12.90 2.02 -15.89
CA LEU A 82 -13.73 2.92 -16.70
C LEU A 82 -14.16 4.19 -15.95
N ASP A 83 -14.45 4.05 -14.66
CA ASP A 83 -14.90 5.13 -13.79
C ASP A 83 -13.91 5.38 -12.65
N TYR A 84 -13.92 6.59 -12.09
CA TYR A 84 -13.10 6.95 -10.94
C TYR A 84 -13.76 8.02 -10.09
N SER A 85 -13.86 7.76 -8.78
CA SER A 85 -14.35 8.69 -7.78
C SER A 85 -13.22 9.63 -7.37
N PRO A 86 -13.32 10.95 -7.62
CA PRO A 86 -12.27 11.89 -7.27
C PRO A 86 -11.94 11.88 -5.78
N TYR A 87 -10.65 12.01 -5.46
CA TYR A 87 -10.14 11.96 -4.09
C TYR A 87 -9.02 12.99 -3.89
N SER A 88 -9.13 13.80 -2.84
CA SER A 88 -8.08 14.72 -2.42
C SER A 88 -7.25 14.09 -1.31
N THR A 89 -5.96 13.94 -1.56
CA THR A 89 -5.02 13.34 -0.62
C THR A 89 -4.68 14.30 0.51
N SER A 90 -4.12 13.80 1.61
CA SER A 90 -3.61 14.67 2.68
C SER A 90 -2.41 15.54 2.27
N PHE A 91 -1.84 15.33 1.08
CA PHE A 91 -0.79 16.17 0.50
C PHE A 91 -1.37 17.35 -0.31
N GLY A 92 -2.70 17.48 -0.40
CA GLY A 92 -3.35 18.49 -1.23
C GLY A 92 -3.32 18.17 -2.72
N ILE A 93 -3.05 16.91 -3.09
CA ILE A 93 -3.10 16.43 -4.48
C ILE A 93 -4.49 15.88 -4.74
N ASP A 94 -5.15 16.39 -5.77
CA ASP A 94 -6.40 15.84 -6.29
C ASP A 94 -6.11 14.72 -7.29
N ILE A 95 -6.76 13.58 -7.10
CA ILE A 95 -6.71 12.41 -7.97
C ILE A 95 -8.09 12.23 -8.59
N LYS A 96 -8.18 12.28 -9.91
CA LYS A 96 -9.44 12.29 -10.68
C LYS A 96 -9.57 11.14 -11.66
N SER A 97 -8.52 10.34 -11.82
CA SER A 97 -8.51 9.18 -12.73
C SER A 97 -7.60 8.07 -12.21
N ILE A 98 -7.79 6.86 -12.74
CA ILE A 98 -6.90 5.73 -12.46
C ILE A 98 -5.43 6.03 -12.81
N LYS A 99 -5.17 6.78 -13.89
CA LYS A 99 -3.81 7.14 -14.30
C LYS A 99 -3.14 8.02 -13.25
N GLU A 100 -3.86 9.02 -12.75
CA GLU A 100 -3.38 9.88 -11.67
C GLU A 100 -3.21 9.10 -10.36
N ALA A 101 -4.11 8.13 -10.09
CA ALA A 101 -4.03 7.27 -8.92
C ALA A 101 -2.75 6.41 -8.92
N ILE A 102 -2.41 5.80 -10.07
CA ILE A 102 -1.19 5.02 -10.25
C ILE A 102 0.06 5.88 -10.04
N ILE A 103 0.08 7.08 -10.62
CA ILE A 103 1.21 8.02 -10.45
C ILE A 103 1.36 8.40 -8.97
N PHE A 104 0.25 8.74 -8.30
CA PHE A 104 0.28 9.08 -6.88
C PHE A 104 0.67 7.89 -6.01
N ASN A 105 0.19 6.68 -6.32
CA ASN A 105 0.56 5.47 -5.59
C ASN A 105 2.07 5.24 -5.64
N ASN A 106 2.73 5.42 -6.80
CA ASN A 106 4.18 5.32 -6.90
C ASN A 106 4.92 6.35 -6.03
N LEU A 107 4.41 7.58 -5.95
CA LEU A 107 4.95 8.61 -5.06
C LEU A 107 4.77 8.21 -3.59
N HIS A 108 3.59 7.71 -3.22
CA HIS A 108 3.28 7.24 -1.87
C HIS A 108 4.17 6.05 -1.46
N GLU A 109 4.33 5.05 -2.32
CA GLU A 109 5.21 3.90 -2.08
C GLU A 109 6.68 4.33 -1.96
N SER A 110 7.13 5.32 -2.76
CA SER A 110 8.48 5.88 -2.64
C SER A 110 8.72 6.53 -1.27
N LEU A 111 7.72 7.21 -0.72
CA LEU A 111 7.78 7.77 0.64
C LEU A 111 7.90 6.67 1.69
N HIS A 112 7.08 5.61 1.60
CA HIS A 112 7.13 4.48 2.53
C HIS A 112 8.41 3.66 2.39
N TYR A 113 8.97 3.54 1.19
CA TYR A 113 10.30 2.98 0.98
C TYR A 113 11.37 3.79 1.71
N GLY A 114 11.28 5.12 1.69
CA GLY A 114 12.13 6.01 2.49
C GLY A 114 12.05 5.72 3.99
N TYR A 115 10.84 5.52 4.53
CA TYR A 115 10.64 5.09 5.92
C TYR A 115 11.27 3.73 6.20
N VAL A 116 11.09 2.75 5.31
CA VAL A 116 11.69 1.42 5.45
C VAL A 116 13.22 1.50 5.49
N LEU A 117 13.85 2.27 4.60
CA LEU A 117 15.30 2.46 4.61
C LEU A 117 15.80 3.13 5.91
N ALA A 118 15.08 4.16 6.38
CA ALA A 118 15.42 4.84 7.63
C ALA A 118 15.31 3.89 8.84
N GLN A 119 14.26 3.06 8.88
CA GLN A 119 14.05 2.07 9.93
C GLN A 119 15.06 0.94 9.88
N LYS A 120 15.39 0.43 8.68
CA LYS A 120 16.45 -0.55 8.49
C LYS A 120 17.77 -0.05 9.08
N ARG A 121 18.14 1.19 8.75
CA ARG A 121 19.34 1.85 9.30
C ARG A 121 19.27 2.03 10.82
N ALA A 122 18.13 2.45 11.36
CA ALA A 122 17.95 2.63 12.81
C ALA A 122 18.07 1.32 13.59
N LEU A 123 17.70 0.20 12.98
CA LEU A 123 17.81 -1.14 13.56
C LEU A 123 19.19 -1.80 13.37
N MET A 124 20.12 -1.14 12.67
CA MET A 124 21.42 -1.72 12.30
C MET A 124 21.29 -3.07 11.57
N ILE A 125 20.24 -3.23 10.77
CA ILE A 125 20.03 -4.42 9.94
C ILE A 125 20.81 -4.17 8.64
N ASP A 126 21.79 -5.02 8.36
CA ASP A 126 22.62 -4.98 7.14
C ASP A 126 21.85 -5.49 5.90
#